data_AF-A0A1F6QUU9-F1
#
_entry.id   AF-A0A1F6QUU9-F1
#
_cell.length_a   1.000
_cell.length_b   1.000
_cell.length_c   1.000
_cell.angle_alpha   90.00
_cell.angle_beta   90.00
_cell.angle_gamma   90.00
#
_symmetry.space_group_name_H-M   'P 1'
#
loop_
_entity.id
_entity.type
_entity.pdbx_description
1 polymer ?
#
loop_
_entity_poly.entity_id
_entity_poly.type
_entity_poly.pdbx_seq_one_letter_code
_entity_poly.pdbx_strand_id
1 'polypeptide(L)'
;MTKQVQDDKAFWFCNNSGCVGKVAHNLQEFSQSLKEVSVDSIEFHLRDSCNDFESWLVNIMEEPRLAEEVKRIKSKNLKGEALKSSMNKFANKMSRKLA
;
A
#
# COMPACT_ATOMS: atom_id res chain seq x y z
N MET A 1 -20.30 -2.06 1.37
CA MET A 1 -19.29 -3.05 1.81
C MET A 1 -18.12 -2.98 0.86
N THR A 2 -16.91 -2.80 1.38
CA THR A 2 -15.67 -2.89 0.62
C THR A 2 -15.35 -4.35 0.31
N LYS A 3 -14.77 -4.62 -0.87
CA LYS A 3 -14.27 -5.95 -1.23
C LYS A 3 -13.30 -6.45 -0.16
N GLN A 4 -13.50 -7.69 0.29
CA GLN A 4 -12.65 -8.37 1.26
C GLN A 4 -12.16 -9.69 0.68
N VAL A 5 -10.89 -10.01 0.92
CA VAL A 5 -10.25 -11.25 0.44
C VAL A 5 -9.79 -12.13 1.60
N GLN A 6 -9.50 -13.40 1.32
CA GLN A 6 -8.94 -14.36 2.27
C GLN A 6 -7.40 -14.21 2.34
N ASP A 7 -6.77 -14.90 3.29
CA ASP A 7 -5.33 -14.81 3.59
C ASP A 7 -4.42 -15.07 2.37
N ASP A 8 -4.83 -15.97 1.47
CA ASP A 8 -4.09 -16.32 0.24
C ASP A 8 -3.95 -15.15 -0.74
N LYS A 9 -4.82 -14.14 -0.59
CA LYS A 9 -4.87 -12.93 -1.42
C LYS A 9 -4.63 -11.65 -0.61
N ALA A 10 -4.48 -11.73 0.70
CA ALA A 10 -4.27 -10.57 1.55
C ALA A 10 -2.92 -9.91 1.26
N PHE A 11 -2.82 -8.60 1.53
CA PHE A 11 -1.54 -7.90 1.44
C PHE A 11 -0.79 -8.03 2.77
N TRP A 12 0.35 -8.72 2.75
CA TRP A 12 1.23 -8.87 3.90
C TRP A 12 2.32 -7.81 3.85
N PHE A 13 2.34 -6.94 4.87
CA PHE A 13 3.38 -5.93 4.98
C PHE A 13 4.66 -6.56 5.51
N CYS A 14 5.75 -6.32 4.81
CA CYS A 14 7.08 -6.81 5.12
C CYS A 14 8.12 -5.69 5.02
N ASN A 15 9.28 -5.95 5.61
CA ASN A 15 10.52 -5.21 5.35
C ASN A 15 11.68 -6.22 5.16
N ASN A 16 12.92 -5.73 5.15
CA ASN A 16 14.10 -6.59 4.97
C ASN A 16 14.28 -7.64 6.10
N SER A 17 13.61 -7.48 7.24
CA SER A 17 13.64 -8.41 8.38
C SER A 17 12.48 -9.43 8.36
N GLY A 18 11.57 -9.34 7.39
CA GLY A 18 10.40 -10.21 7.27
C GLY A 18 9.06 -9.49 7.46
N CYS A 19 8.01 -10.25 7.77
CA CYS A 19 6.66 -9.71 7.99
C CYS A 19 6.61 -8.82 9.24
N VAL A 20 5.96 -7.66 9.15
CA VAL A 20 5.86 -6.70 10.26
C VAL A 20 4.57 -6.84 11.09
N GLY A 21 3.85 -7.95 10.94
CA GLY A 21 2.62 -8.24 11.69
C GLY A 21 1.40 -7.42 11.25
N LYS A 22 1.46 -6.77 10.07
CA LYS A 22 0.32 -6.07 9.46
C LYS A 22 -0.12 -6.79 8.20
N VAL A 23 -1.41 -7.07 8.11
CA VAL A 23 -2.07 -7.72 6.98
C VAL A 23 -3.29 -6.91 6.59
N ALA A 24 -3.56 -6.79 5.30
CA ALA A 24 -4.74 -6.12 4.79
C ALA A 24 -5.55 -7.02 3.85
N HIS A 25 -6.79 -7.27 4.23
CA HIS A 25 -7.76 -8.06 3.46
C HIS A 25 -8.66 -7.20 2.60
N ASN A 26 -8.61 -5.88 2.78
CA ASN A 26 -9.43 -4.92 2.06
C ASN A 26 -8.72 -3.56 2.00
N LEU A 27 -9.29 -2.62 1.22
CA LEU A 27 -8.72 -1.28 1.05
C LEU A 27 -8.71 -0.45 2.34
N GLN A 28 -9.65 -0.69 3.26
CA GLN A 28 -9.71 0.03 4.53
C GLN A 28 -8.51 -0.35 5.40
N GLU A 29 -8.30 -1.65 5.62
CA GLU A 29 -7.15 -2.20 6.36
C GLU A 29 -5.82 -1.82 5.70
N PHE A 30 -5.77 -1.81 4.36
CA PHE A 30 -4.58 -1.38 3.62
C PHE A 30 -4.28 0.11 3.89
N SER A 31 -5.30 0.96 3.82
CA SER A 31 -5.16 2.40 4.09
C SER A 31 -4.75 2.69 5.53
N GLN A 32 -5.24 1.91 6.49
CA GLN A 32 -4.85 2.01 7.90
C GLN A 32 -3.42 1.55 8.10
N SER A 33 -3.07 0.38 7.56
CA SER A 33 -1.72 -0.20 7.68
C SER A 33 -0.67 0.71 7.08
N LEU A 34 -0.93 1.36 5.92
CA LEU A 34 -0.02 2.34 5.32
C LEU A 34 0.33 3.52 6.25
N LYS A 35 -0.60 3.91 7.13
CA LYS A 35 -0.36 4.98 8.12
C LYS A 35 0.51 4.49 9.28
N GLU A 36 0.34 3.24 9.68
CA GLU A 36 0.97 2.63 10.86
C GLU A 36 2.37 2.05 10.59
N VAL A 37 2.59 1.40 9.44
CA VAL A 37 3.89 0.76 9.14
C VAL A 37 5.00 1.80 8.97
N SER A 38 6.22 1.44 9.31
CA SER A 38 7.40 2.27 9.11
C SER A 38 7.75 2.46 7.63
N VAL A 39 8.54 3.50 7.32
CA VAL A 39 8.86 3.85 5.94
C VAL A 39 9.71 2.79 5.23
N ASP A 40 10.55 2.06 5.96
CA ASP A 40 11.32 0.92 5.43
C ASP A 40 10.41 -0.18 4.85
N SER A 41 9.25 -0.46 5.47
CA SER A 41 8.27 -1.39 4.91
C SER A 41 7.64 -0.85 3.63
N ILE A 42 7.37 0.46 3.58
CA ILE A 42 6.87 1.12 2.37
C ILE A 42 7.91 1.05 1.23
N GLU A 43 9.17 1.34 1.53
CA GLU A 43 10.27 1.29 0.56
C GLU A 43 10.51 -0.14 0.06
N PHE A 44 10.40 -1.14 0.94
CA PHE A 44 10.53 -2.56 0.60
C PHE A 44 9.53 -2.98 -0.49
N HIS A 45 8.27 -2.56 -0.37
CA HIS A 45 7.21 -2.85 -1.33
C HIS A 45 7.24 -1.98 -2.59
N LEU A 46 7.93 -0.83 -2.54
CA LEU A 46 8.14 0.10 -3.66
C LEU A 46 9.53 -0.01 -4.31
N ARG A 47 10.27 -1.10 -4.07
CA ARG A 47 11.63 -1.34 -4.60
C ARG A 47 11.73 -1.16 -6.11
N ASP A 48 12.92 -0.85 -6.63
CA ASP A 48 13.06 -0.42 -8.04
C ASP A 48 12.46 -1.41 -9.04
N SER A 49 12.73 -2.71 -8.86
CA SER A 49 12.25 -3.78 -9.75
C SER A 49 10.78 -4.18 -9.56
N CYS A 50 10.08 -3.73 -8.52
CA CYS A 50 8.71 -4.17 -8.23
C CYS A 50 7.84 -3.11 -7.56
N ASN A 51 6.54 -3.16 -7.77
CA ASN A 51 5.59 -2.35 -7.02
C ASN A 51 4.51 -3.28 -6.51
N ASP A 52 4.73 -3.82 -5.30
CA ASP A 52 3.85 -4.83 -4.71
C ASP A 52 2.46 -4.22 -4.47
N PHE A 53 2.40 -2.94 -4.06
CA PHE A 53 1.16 -2.20 -3.86
C PHE A 53 0.35 -2.06 -5.15
N GLU A 54 0.98 -1.63 -6.25
CA GLU A 54 0.32 -1.53 -7.56
C GLU A 54 -0.19 -2.89 -8.04
N SER A 55 0.65 -3.93 -7.92
CA SER A 55 0.29 -5.29 -8.31
C SER A 55 -0.94 -5.80 -7.55
N TRP A 56 -0.97 -5.60 -6.23
CA TRP A 56 -2.11 -6.02 -5.41
C TRP A 56 -3.37 -5.21 -5.72
N LEU A 57 -3.23 -3.89 -5.88
CA LEU A 57 -4.36 -3.02 -6.22
C LEU A 57 -4.99 -3.38 -7.57
N VAL A 58 -4.20 -3.66 -8.61
CA VAL A 58 -4.71 -4.05 -9.93
C VAL A 58 -5.29 -5.47 -9.90
N ASN A 59 -4.49 -6.45 -9.46
CA ASN A 59 -4.78 -7.85 -9.72
C ASN A 59 -5.70 -8.47 -8.67
N ILE A 60 -5.67 -7.96 -7.43
CA ILE A 60 -6.45 -8.53 -6.33
C ILE A 60 -7.62 -7.63 -5.99
N MET A 61 -7.41 -6.31 -5.87
CA MET A 61 -8.48 -5.39 -5.48
C MET A 61 -9.29 -4.84 -6.66
N GLU A 62 -8.81 -4.99 -7.89
CA GLU A 62 -9.44 -4.47 -9.11
C GLU A 62 -9.60 -2.94 -9.10
N GLU A 63 -8.60 -2.24 -8.55
CA GLU A 63 -8.57 -0.79 -8.36
C GLU A 63 -7.45 -0.12 -9.19
N PRO A 64 -7.55 -0.12 -10.54
CA PRO A 64 -6.50 0.40 -11.41
C PRO A 64 -6.23 1.90 -11.20
N ARG A 65 -7.24 2.68 -10.78
CA ARG A 65 -7.06 4.10 -10.47
C ARG A 65 -6.20 4.35 -9.24
N LEU A 66 -6.33 3.51 -8.20
CA LEU A 66 -5.49 3.60 -7.01
C LEU A 66 -4.08 3.12 -7.30
N ALA A 67 -3.96 2.04 -8.09
CA ALA A 67 -2.67 1.52 -8.53
C ALA A 67 -1.85 2.57 -9.30
N GLU A 68 -2.50 3.29 -10.22
CA GLU A 68 -1.89 4.36 -11.00
C GLU A 68 -1.50 5.58 -10.13
N GLU A 69 -2.23 5.88 -9.05
CA GLU A 69 -1.79 6.86 -8.05
C GLU A 69 -0.50 6.43 -7.32
N VAL A 70 -0.42 5.17 -6.90
CA VAL A 70 0.78 4.62 -6.25
C VAL A 70 1.97 4.60 -7.21
N LYS A 71 1.76 4.21 -8.47
CA LYS A 71 2.77 4.24 -9.53
C LYS A 71 3.38 5.62 -9.70
N ARG A 72 2.55 6.68 -9.71
CA ARG A 72 3.02 8.08 -9.73
C ARG A 72 3.77 8.52 -8.47
N ILE A 73 3.49 7.91 -7.31
CA ILE A 73 4.28 8.16 -6.10
C ILE A 73 5.65 7.49 -6.25
N LYS A 74 5.69 6.23 -6.69
CA LYS A 74 6.94 5.50 -6.95
C LYS A 74 7.82 6.23 -7.96
N SER A 75 7.25 6.75 -9.05
CA SER A 75 8.02 7.42 -10.11
C SER A 75 8.71 8.72 -9.66
N LYS A 76 8.34 9.27 -8.49
CA LYS A 76 9.02 10.42 -7.89
C LYS A 76 10.30 10.04 -7.14
N ASN A 77 10.56 8.73 -6.98
CA ASN A 77 11.71 8.17 -6.29
C ASN A 77 11.97 8.80 -4.90
N LEU A 78 10.89 9.09 -4.17
CA LEU A 78 10.96 9.64 -2.81
C LEU A 78 11.47 8.56 -1.84
N LYS A 79 12.16 8.99 -0.78
CA LYS A 79 12.65 8.14 0.32
C LYS A 79 12.35 8.78 1.67
N GLY A 80 12.40 7.98 2.73
CA GLY A 80 12.21 8.45 4.10
C GLY A 80 10.91 9.24 4.31
N GLU A 81 10.95 10.30 5.11
CA GLU A 81 9.77 11.08 5.48
C GLU A 81 8.99 11.66 4.29
N ALA A 82 9.65 12.01 3.19
CA ALA A 82 8.98 12.50 1.99
C ALA A 82 8.08 11.43 1.35
N LEU A 83 8.56 10.18 1.32
CA LEU A 83 7.78 9.05 0.86
C LEU A 83 6.63 8.74 1.83
N LYS A 84 6.93 8.67 3.14
CA LYS A 84 5.92 8.40 4.17
C LYS A 84 4.78 9.41 4.13
N SER A 85 5.10 10.70 3.99
CA SER A 85 4.11 11.77 3.85
C SER A 85 3.24 11.62 2.60
N SER A 86 3.84 11.27 1.46
CA SER A 86 3.12 11.03 0.21
C SER A 86 2.16 9.83 0.32
N MET A 87 2.61 8.74 0.93
CA MET A 87 1.77 7.56 1.16
C MET A 87 0.66 7.82 2.19
N ASN A 88 0.92 8.61 3.23
CA ASN A 88 -0.12 9.03 4.18
C ASN A 88 -1.20 9.88 3.51
N LYS A 89 -0.82 10.80 2.60
CA LYS A 89 -1.79 11.59 1.80
C LYS A 89 -2.65 10.68 0.92
N PHE A 90 -2.02 9.72 0.25
CA PHE A 90 -2.72 8.70 -0.54
C PHE A 90 -3.69 7.88 0.32
N ALA A 91 -3.24 7.37 1.47
CA ALA A 91 -4.06 6.59 2.40
C ALA A 91 -5.27 7.40 2.92
N ASN A 92 -5.08 8.67 3.28
CA ASN A 92 -6.18 9.54 3.72
C ASN A 92 -7.20 9.81 2.61
N LYS A 93 -6.75 9.99 1.37
CA LYS A 93 -7.64 10.15 0.22
C LYS A 93 -8.44 8.86 -0.03
N MET A 94 -7.81 7.70 0.13
CA MET A 94 -8.47 6.41 0.03
C MET A 94 -9.55 6.25 1.11
N SER A 95 -9.22 6.48 2.40
CA SER A 95 -10.18 6.35 3.50
C SER A 95 -11.43 7.22 3.31
N ARG A 96 -11.28 8.45 2.78
CA ARG A 96 -12.43 9.35 2.50
C ARG A 96 -13.35 8.88 1.38
N LYS A 97 -12.84 8.08 0.43
CA LYS A 97 -13.66 7.50 -0.63
C LYS A 97 -14.44 6.27 -0.18
N LEU A 98 -14.02 5.67 0.93
CA LEU A 98 -14.60 4.43 1.49
C LEU A 98 -15.62 4.71 2.61
N ALA A 99 -15.62 5.93 3.16
CA ALA A 99 -16.60 6.44 4.12
C ALA A 99 -17.86 6.92 3.40
#